data_AF-A0A1W9WPR5-F1
#
_entry.id   AF-A0A1W9WPR5-F1
#
_cell.length_a   1.000
_cell.length_b   1.000
_cell.length_c   1.000
_cell.angle_alpha   90.00
_cell.angle_beta   90.00
_cell.angle_gamma   90.00
#
_symmetry.space_group_name_H-M   'P 1'
#
loop_
_entity.id
_entity.type
_entity.pdbx_description
1 polymer ?
#
loop_
_entity_poly.entity_id
_entity_poly.type
_entity_poly.pdbx_seq_one_letter_code
_entity_poly.pdbx_strand_id
1 'polypeptide(L)'
;MSKVSSNNIKACLLNPNFLNPLGSVISKKNKKAILDIANAWNLPIIEDDIYGDLYFGNKRPPTFKSMDTKGLVLYCSSFSKTLAPGMRTGWTIPGRFREMVIRMKLNTLLSTPSINHRVVSRFLETGAYDRHLRKLRHQIKNQASAIAVAKHFPSDTQITFPKGGMLIWIVLNKKKEKYQNVRKQKPIRMGFIHGGLPSR
;
A
#
# COMPACT_ATOMS: atom_id res chain seq x y z
N MET A 1 -21.32 3.43 21.03
CA MET A 1 -21.44 2.31 20.07
C MET A 1 -20.49 2.56 18.90
N SER A 2 -19.65 1.59 18.52
CA SER A 2 -18.69 1.78 17.41
C SER A 2 -19.43 1.85 16.07
N LYS A 3 -18.92 2.57 15.06
CA LYS A 3 -19.54 2.60 13.70
C LYS A 3 -19.70 1.21 13.07
N VAL A 4 -18.98 0.21 13.60
CA VAL A 4 -19.10 -1.20 13.22
C VAL A 4 -20.40 -1.83 13.71
N SER A 5 -20.91 -1.42 14.87
CA SER A 5 -22.16 -1.98 15.43
C SER A 5 -23.40 -1.37 14.81
N SER A 6 -23.33 -0.16 14.25
CA SER A 6 -24.47 0.54 13.64
C SER A 6 -24.72 0.16 12.18
N ASN A 7 -23.77 -0.51 11.52
CA ASN A 7 -23.86 -0.90 10.11
C ASN A 7 -23.55 -2.39 9.97
N ASN A 8 -24.22 -3.09 9.04
CA ASN A 8 -23.98 -4.51 8.76
C ASN A 8 -22.68 -4.71 7.94
N ILE A 9 -21.53 -4.38 8.54
CA ILE A 9 -20.21 -4.46 7.88
C ILE A 9 -19.83 -5.92 7.65
N LYS A 10 -19.54 -6.28 6.39
CA LYS A 10 -19.19 -7.66 5.99
C LYS A 10 -17.70 -7.93 5.91
N ALA A 11 -16.87 -6.91 5.73
CA ALA A 11 -15.41 -6.99 5.73
C ALA A 11 -14.78 -5.61 5.88
N CYS A 12 -13.50 -5.55 6.24
CA CYS A 12 -12.68 -4.35 6.20
C CYS A 12 -11.57 -4.48 5.16
N LEU A 13 -11.44 -3.51 4.26
CA LEU A 13 -10.28 -3.38 3.37
C LEU A 13 -9.29 -2.40 4.00
N LEU A 14 -8.07 -2.87 4.27
CA LEU A 14 -7.03 -2.09 4.92
C LEU A 14 -5.74 -2.17 4.10
N ASN A 15 -5.10 -1.02 3.91
CA ASN A 15 -3.73 -0.94 3.40
C ASN A 15 -2.81 -0.49 4.55
N PRO A 16 -2.26 -1.44 5.33
CA PRO A 16 -1.64 -1.12 6.61
C PRO A 16 -0.20 -0.61 6.52
N ASN A 17 0.45 -0.82 5.38
CA ASN A 17 1.88 -0.56 5.18
C ASN A 17 2.07 0.37 4.00
N PHE A 18 2.35 1.63 4.30
CA PHE A 18 2.58 2.70 3.32
C PHE A 18 1.31 3.04 2.53
N LEU A 19 0.24 3.31 3.29
CA LEU A 19 -1.10 3.61 2.79
C LEU A 19 -1.08 4.64 1.65
N ASN A 20 -1.67 4.32 0.51
CA ASN A 20 -1.99 5.33 -0.50
C ASN A 20 -3.28 6.07 -0.08
N PRO A 21 -3.30 7.42 0.06
CA PRO A 21 -2.28 8.38 -0.37
C PRO A 21 -1.35 8.92 0.73
N LEU A 22 -1.60 8.60 2.01
CA LEU A 22 -0.96 9.26 3.15
C LEU A 22 0.48 8.78 3.46
N GLY A 23 0.94 7.68 2.87
CA GLY A 23 2.21 7.01 3.18
C GLY A 23 2.31 6.44 4.60
N SER A 24 1.20 6.36 5.33
CA SER A 24 1.19 5.98 6.75
C SER A 24 1.37 4.48 6.96
N VAL A 25 1.86 4.11 8.15
CA VAL A 25 2.02 2.71 8.57
C VAL A 25 1.27 2.50 9.88
N ILE A 26 0.37 1.52 9.92
CA ILE A 26 -0.31 1.14 11.15
C ILE A 26 0.68 0.40 12.06
N SER A 27 0.84 0.90 13.29
CA SER A 27 1.75 0.32 14.28
C SER A 27 1.38 -1.13 14.62
N LYS A 28 2.35 -1.94 15.07
CA LYS A 28 2.10 -3.33 15.50
C LYS A 28 1.02 -3.39 16.60
N LYS A 29 1.06 -2.45 17.56
CA LYS A 29 0.06 -2.33 18.64
C LYS A 29 -1.35 -2.08 18.07
N ASN A 30 -1.48 -1.12 17.15
CA ASN A 30 -2.78 -0.80 16.55
C ASN A 30 -3.28 -1.93 15.64
N LYS A 31 -2.37 -2.61 14.93
CA LYS A 31 -2.74 -3.80 14.16
C LYS A 31 -3.31 -4.91 15.05
N LYS A 32 -2.69 -5.15 16.21
CA LYS A 32 -3.20 -6.11 17.19
C LYS A 32 -4.59 -5.71 17.68
N ALA A 33 -4.78 -4.45 18.09
CA ALA A 33 -6.08 -3.96 18.53
C ALA A 33 -7.18 -4.11 17.44
N ILE A 34 -6.85 -3.80 16.18
CA ILE A 34 -7.77 -3.99 15.05
C ILE A 34 -8.08 -5.48 14.84
N LEU A 35 -7.08 -6.37 14.94
CA LEU A 35 -7.30 -7.81 14.87
C LEU A 35 -8.17 -8.32 16.02
N ASP A 36 -7.98 -7.82 17.24
CA ASP A 36 -8.78 -8.21 18.40
C ASP A 36 -10.26 -7.86 18.18
N ILE A 37 -10.54 -6.67 17.62
CA ILE A 37 -11.89 -6.28 17.20
C ILE A 37 -12.40 -7.21 16.09
N ALA A 38 -11.62 -7.44 15.03
CA ALA A 38 -12.01 -8.32 13.94
C ALA A 38 -12.32 -9.75 14.42
N ASN A 39 -11.53 -10.25 15.36
CA ASN A 39 -11.68 -11.56 15.98
C ASN A 39 -12.92 -11.67 16.86
N ALA A 40 -13.28 -10.61 17.58
CA ALA A 40 -14.46 -10.56 18.43
C ALA A 40 -15.76 -10.49 17.60
N TRP A 41 -15.71 -9.82 16.45
CA TRP A 41 -16.86 -9.62 15.56
C TRP A 41 -16.91 -10.62 14.40
N ASN A 42 -15.96 -11.56 14.35
CA ASN A 42 -15.77 -12.49 13.23
C ASN A 42 -15.70 -11.78 11.86
N LEU A 43 -15.13 -10.57 11.84
CA LEU A 43 -15.11 -9.66 10.72
C LEU A 43 -13.86 -9.92 9.85
N PRO A 44 -14.01 -10.32 8.57
CA PRO A 44 -12.89 -10.52 7.66
C PRO A 44 -12.11 -9.23 7.41
N ILE A 45 -10.79 -9.35 7.30
CA ILE A 45 -9.91 -8.26 6.86
C ILE A 45 -9.31 -8.63 5.50
N ILE A 46 -9.50 -7.77 4.51
CA ILE A 46 -8.74 -7.79 3.26
C ILE A 46 -7.54 -6.87 3.47
N GLU A 47 -6.36 -7.45 3.57
CA GLU A 47 -5.10 -6.72 3.75
C GLU A 47 -4.44 -6.50 2.40
N ASP A 48 -4.46 -5.27 1.91
CA ASP A 48 -3.74 -4.83 0.73
C ASP A 48 -2.32 -4.38 1.12
N ASP A 49 -1.33 -5.18 0.75
CA ASP A 49 0.08 -4.98 1.11
C ASP A 49 0.97 -4.88 -0.14
N ILE A 50 0.45 -4.25 -1.20
CA ILE A 50 1.17 -4.02 -2.46
C ILE A 50 2.48 -3.23 -2.26
N TYR A 51 2.57 -2.37 -1.24
CA TYR A 51 3.75 -1.55 -0.96
C TYR A 51 4.67 -2.12 0.11
N GLY A 52 4.33 -3.27 0.72
CA GLY A 52 5.02 -3.80 1.90
C GLY A 52 6.53 -3.95 1.72
N ASP A 53 6.99 -4.36 0.54
CA ASP A 53 8.42 -4.56 0.21
C ASP A 53 9.23 -3.26 0.01
N LEU A 54 8.55 -2.12 -0.08
CA LEU A 54 9.14 -0.81 -0.33
C LEU A 54 9.44 -0.02 0.97
N TYR A 55 9.81 -0.70 2.04
CA TYR A 55 10.18 -0.08 3.32
C TYR A 55 11.55 0.62 3.23
N PHE A 56 11.79 1.72 3.95
CA PHE A 56 13.10 2.40 3.95
C PHE A 56 13.96 2.11 5.17
N GLY A 57 13.36 1.54 6.22
CA GLY A 57 14.07 1.11 7.43
C GLY A 57 14.79 -0.23 7.28
N ASN A 58 15.26 -0.77 8.39
CA ASN A 58 16.00 -2.04 8.39
C ASN A 58 15.11 -3.27 8.24
N LYS A 59 13.82 -3.15 8.57
CA LYS A 59 12.87 -4.27 8.58
C LYS A 59 11.54 -3.86 7.97
N ARG A 60 10.95 -4.80 7.26
CA ARG A 60 9.59 -4.70 6.75
C ARG A 60 8.60 -4.62 7.93
N PRO A 61 7.59 -3.73 7.90
CA PRO A 61 6.53 -3.73 8.90
C PRO A 61 5.76 -5.07 8.94
N PRO A 62 5.24 -5.50 10.11
CA PRO A 62 4.46 -6.73 10.20
C PRO A 62 3.12 -6.59 9.45
N THR A 63 2.57 -7.70 8.97
CA THR A 63 1.23 -7.75 8.36
C THR A 63 0.19 -8.19 9.37
N PHE A 64 -1.07 -7.86 9.14
CA PHE A 64 -2.19 -8.48 9.85
C PHE A 64 -2.14 -10.00 9.69
N LYS A 65 -1.89 -10.49 8.47
CA LYS A 65 -1.79 -11.93 8.19
C LYS A 65 -0.76 -12.66 9.07
N SER A 66 0.37 -12.02 9.37
CA SER A 66 1.41 -12.62 10.22
C SER A 66 1.01 -12.77 11.69
N MET A 67 -0.06 -12.09 12.12
CA MET A 67 -0.60 -12.11 13.48
C MET A 67 -2.00 -12.75 13.55
N ASP A 68 -2.52 -13.22 12.42
CA ASP A 68 -3.86 -13.78 12.28
C ASP A 68 -3.90 -15.22 12.80
N THR A 69 -4.65 -15.43 13.87
CA THR A 69 -4.82 -16.74 14.52
C THR A 69 -6.11 -17.46 14.13
N LYS A 70 -7.11 -16.74 13.58
CA LYS A 70 -8.43 -17.30 13.22
C LYS A 70 -8.60 -17.53 11.72
N GLY A 71 -7.60 -17.21 10.91
CA GLY A 71 -7.68 -17.28 9.46
C GLY A 71 -8.60 -16.22 8.86
N LEU A 72 -8.84 -15.10 9.57
CA LEU A 72 -9.76 -14.04 9.18
C LEU A 72 -9.16 -13.03 8.18
N VAL A 73 -7.84 -13.07 7.99
CA VAL A 73 -7.14 -12.11 7.13
C VAL A 73 -6.89 -12.71 5.75
N LEU A 74 -7.44 -12.07 4.73
CA LEU A 74 -7.11 -12.27 3.32
C LEU A 74 -5.99 -11.31 2.93
N TYR A 75 -4.76 -11.81 2.93
CA TYR A 75 -3.62 -11.03 2.48
C TYR A 75 -3.59 -10.93 0.97
N CYS A 76 -3.31 -9.76 0.42
CA CYS A 76 -3.18 -9.50 -1.02
C CYS A 76 -1.90 -8.72 -1.30
N SER A 77 -1.13 -9.17 -2.29
CA SER A 77 0.05 -8.43 -2.76
C SER A 77 0.33 -8.68 -4.24
N SER A 78 1.25 -7.91 -4.82
CA SER A 78 1.54 -7.92 -6.25
C SER A 78 2.92 -7.37 -6.58
N PHE A 79 3.47 -7.84 -7.71
CA PHE A 79 4.69 -7.29 -8.31
C PHE A 79 4.48 -5.97 -9.06
N SER A 80 3.26 -5.43 -9.08
CA SER A 80 2.91 -4.24 -9.86
C SER A 80 3.72 -3.00 -9.47
N LYS A 81 4.17 -2.91 -8.21
CA LYS A 81 4.91 -1.77 -7.66
C LYS A 81 6.38 -2.07 -7.34
N THR A 82 6.78 -3.33 -7.47
CA THR A 82 8.14 -3.78 -7.16
C THR A 82 8.91 -4.25 -8.39
N LEU A 83 8.23 -4.75 -9.43
CA LEU A 83 8.85 -5.14 -10.70
C LEU A 83 8.33 -4.30 -11.86
N ALA A 84 7.09 -4.54 -12.27
CA ALA A 84 6.49 -3.87 -13.41
C ALA A 84 4.96 -3.98 -13.34
N PRO A 85 4.21 -2.88 -13.50
CA PRO A 85 2.74 -2.93 -13.58
C PRO A 85 2.22 -3.86 -14.68
N GLY A 86 2.94 -3.95 -15.81
CA GLY A 86 2.61 -4.80 -16.95
C GLY A 86 2.72 -6.31 -16.68
N MET A 87 3.37 -6.72 -15.58
CA MET A 87 3.50 -8.13 -15.21
C MET A 87 2.14 -8.76 -14.84
N ARG A 88 1.16 -7.94 -14.41
CA ARG A 88 -0.19 -8.37 -14.01
C ARG A 88 -0.22 -9.60 -13.09
N THR A 89 0.83 -9.74 -12.27
CA THR A 89 1.05 -10.89 -11.38
C THR A 89 0.91 -10.44 -9.94
N GLY A 90 0.04 -11.12 -9.21
CA GLY A 90 -0.22 -10.92 -7.80
C GLY A 90 -0.73 -12.20 -7.17
N TRP A 91 -0.81 -12.20 -5.85
CA TRP A 91 -1.21 -13.36 -5.08
C TRP A 91 -2.03 -12.95 -3.87
N THR A 92 -2.73 -13.94 -3.31
CA THR A 92 -3.43 -13.80 -2.06
C THR A 92 -3.15 -14.99 -1.15
N ILE A 93 -3.14 -14.75 0.17
CA ILE A 93 -3.14 -15.79 1.20
C ILE A 93 -4.48 -15.67 1.94
N PRO A 94 -5.52 -16.40 1.50
CA PRO A 94 -6.91 -16.12 1.92
C PRO A 94 -7.28 -16.58 3.33
N GLY A 95 -6.37 -17.20 4.07
CA GLY A 95 -6.70 -17.81 5.36
C GLY A 95 -7.80 -18.87 5.22
N ARG A 96 -8.83 -18.80 6.06
CA ARG A 96 -9.95 -19.76 6.07
C ARG A 96 -10.86 -19.67 4.84
N PHE A 97 -10.70 -18.62 4.03
CA PHE A 97 -11.51 -18.39 2.83
C PHE A 97 -10.92 -19.04 1.56
N ARG A 98 -9.88 -19.88 1.70
CA ARG A 98 -9.13 -20.47 0.58
C ARG A 98 -10.03 -21.14 -0.46
N GLU A 99 -10.92 -22.04 -0.04
CA GLU A 99 -11.80 -22.77 -0.97
C GLU A 99 -12.75 -21.85 -1.74
N MET A 100 -13.29 -20.83 -1.06
CA MET A 100 -14.16 -19.85 -1.71
C MET A 100 -13.38 -19.04 -2.75
N VAL A 101 -12.15 -18.62 -2.43
CA VAL A 101 -11.28 -17.87 -3.37
C VAL A 101 -10.87 -18.73 -4.56
N ILE A 102 -10.54 -20.01 -4.35
CA ILE A 102 -10.22 -20.94 -5.45
C ILE A 102 -11.42 -21.10 -6.38
N ARG A 103 -12.62 -21.36 -5.83
CA ARG A 103 -13.86 -21.47 -6.62
C ARG A 103 -14.14 -20.20 -7.43
N MET A 104 -14.05 -19.03 -6.79
CA MET A 104 -14.22 -17.76 -7.48
C MET A 104 -13.19 -17.59 -8.61
N LYS A 105 -11.91 -17.93 -8.37
CA LYS A 105 -10.87 -17.85 -9.40
C LYS A 105 -11.18 -18.75 -10.60
N LEU A 106 -11.56 -20.01 -10.36
CA LEU A 106 -11.90 -20.97 -11.41
C LEU A 106 -13.12 -20.52 -12.23
N ASN A 107 -14.09 -19.85 -11.59
CA ASN A 107 -15.29 -19.36 -12.27
C ASN A 107 -15.09 -18.04 -13.03
N THR A 108 -14.01 -17.29 -12.75
CA THR A 108 -13.81 -15.93 -13.29
C THR A 108 -12.61 -15.79 -14.22
N LEU A 109 -11.63 -16.68 -14.14
CA LEU A 109 -10.46 -16.67 -15.03
C LEU A 109 -10.47 -17.85 -15.99
N LEU A 110 -10.47 -17.54 -17.29
CA LEU A 110 -10.24 -18.52 -18.36
C LEU A 110 -8.79 -19.00 -18.41
N SER A 111 -7.81 -18.13 -18.15
CA SER A 111 -6.39 -18.48 -18.13
C SER A 111 -5.58 -17.55 -17.23
N THR A 112 -4.42 -18.01 -16.80
CA THR A 112 -3.44 -17.25 -15.99
C THR A 112 -2.24 -16.89 -16.88
N PRO A 113 -1.61 -15.70 -16.73
CA PRO A 113 -0.46 -15.30 -17.54
C PRO A 113 0.79 -16.15 -17.21
N SER A 114 0.87 -17.33 -17.81
CA SER A 114 1.85 -18.38 -17.49
C SER A 114 3.30 -17.95 -17.72
N ILE A 115 3.57 -17.19 -18.78
CA ILE A 115 4.91 -16.64 -19.09
C ILE A 115 5.34 -15.69 -17.97
N ASN A 116 4.48 -14.75 -17.58
CA ASN A 116 4.77 -13.80 -16.50
C ASN A 116 5.06 -14.52 -15.19
N HIS A 117 4.27 -15.56 -14.87
CA HIS A 117 4.51 -16.39 -13.69
C HIS A 117 5.87 -17.11 -13.74
N ARG A 118 6.26 -17.67 -14.89
CA ARG A 118 7.56 -18.34 -15.06
C ARG A 118 8.73 -17.37 -14.92
N VAL A 119 8.62 -16.19 -15.53
CA VAL A 119 9.64 -15.13 -15.41
C VAL A 119 9.81 -14.71 -13.96
N VAL A 120 8.70 -14.44 -13.26
CA VAL A 120 8.71 -14.07 -11.84
C VAL A 120 9.28 -15.20 -10.99
N SER A 121 8.88 -16.45 -11.20
CA SER A 121 9.42 -17.62 -10.47
C SER A 121 10.94 -17.67 -10.57
N ARG A 122 11.47 -17.60 -11.80
CA ARG A 122 12.91 -17.62 -12.04
C ARG A 122 13.63 -16.45 -11.39
N PHE A 123 13.01 -15.27 -11.42
CA PHE A 123 13.56 -14.07 -10.80
C PHE A 123 13.65 -14.17 -9.27
N LEU A 124 12.68 -14.83 -8.64
CA LEU A 124 12.67 -15.13 -7.21
C LEU A 124 13.71 -16.19 -6.85
N GLU A 125 13.75 -17.32 -7.58
CA GLU A 125 14.67 -18.45 -7.33
C GLU A 125 16.14 -18.06 -7.36
N THR A 126 16.53 -17.12 -8.23
CA THR A 126 17.92 -16.67 -8.37
C THR A 126 18.36 -15.63 -7.32
N GLY A 127 17.47 -15.25 -6.40
CA GLY A 127 17.67 -14.16 -5.44
C GLY A 127 17.80 -12.78 -6.12
N ALA A 128 17.51 -12.69 -7.43
CA ALA A 128 17.59 -11.44 -8.17
C ALA A 128 16.55 -10.42 -7.68
N TYR A 129 15.39 -10.91 -7.22
CA TYR A 129 14.36 -10.08 -6.59
C TYR A 129 14.86 -9.30 -5.39
N ASP A 130 15.57 -9.94 -4.45
CA ASP A 130 16.07 -9.27 -3.26
C ASP A 130 17.16 -8.24 -3.58
N ARG A 131 18.03 -8.55 -4.55
CA ARG A 131 19.04 -7.60 -5.05
C ARG A 131 18.38 -6.38 -5.70
N HIS A 132 17.39 -6.62 -6.56
CA HIS A 132 16.59 -5.59 -7.20
C HIS A 132 15.87 -4.72 -6.18
N LEU A 133 15.19 -5.31 -5.21
CA LEU A 133 14.47 -4.60 -4.16
C LEU A 133 15.39 -3.69 -3.32
N ARG A 134 16.62 -4.14 -3.00
CA ARG A 134 17.59 -3.29 -2.30
C ARG A 134 17.92 -2.04 -3.10
N LYS A 135 18.22 -2.20 -4.40
CA LYS A 135 18.50 -1.08 -5.31
C LYS A 135 17.28 -0.17 -5.45
N LEU A 136 16.10 -0.73 -5.69
CA LEU A 136 14.85 0.00 -5.86
C LEU A 136 14.51 0.83 -4.63
N ARG A 137 14.57 0.25 -3.42
CA ARG A 137 14.35 0.98 -2.16
C ARG A 137 15.30 2.15 -2.00
N HIS A 138 16.58 1.94 -2.31
CA HIS A 138 17.59 3.00 -2.23
C HIS A 138 17.32 4.12 -3.23
N GLN A 139 16.94 3.77 -4.47
CA GLN A 139 16.56 4.73 -5.49
C GLN A 139 15.33 5.54 -5.07
N ILE A 140 14.23 4.89 -4.65
CA ILE A 140 13.01 5.59 -4.24
C ILE A 140 13.28 6.49 -3.01
N LYS A 141 14.02 5.99 -2.02
CA LYS A 141 14.40 6.76 -0.83
C LYS A 141 15.18 8.03 -1.19
N ASN A 142 16.09 7.94 -2.17
CA ASN A 142 16.93 9.07 -2.58
C ASN A 142 16.26 9.97 -3.61
N GLN A 143 15.31 9.45 -4.37
CA GLN A 143 14.50 10.22 -5.31
C GLN A 143 13.50 11.12 -4.58
N ALA A 144 13.44 11.05 -3.24
CA ALA A 144 12.49 11.73 -2.41
C ALA A 144 12.50 13.24 -2.65
N SER A 145 11.52 13.63 -3.43
CA SER A 145 10.99 14.98 -3.57
C SER A 145 10.69 15.63 -2.22
N ALA A 146 10.67 14.93 -1.08
CA ALA A 146 10.59 15.54 0.25
C ALA A 146 11.64 16.64 0.46
N ILE A 147 12.90 16.41 0.09
CA ILE A 147 13.96 17.42 0.26
C ILE A 147 13.72 18.61 -0.67
N ALA A 148 13.36 18.33 -1.93
CA ALA A 148 13.04 19.37 -2.90
C ALA A 148 11.80 20.17 -2.49
N VAL A 149 10.76 19.51 -1.96
CA VAL A 149 9.53 20.13 -1.46
C VAL A 149 9.88 20.98 -0.25
N ALA A 150 10.61 20.46 0.74
CA ALA A 150 11.04 21.24 1.91
C ALA A 150 11.89 22.47 1.53
N LYS A 151 12.69 22.39 0.46
CA LYS A 151 13.54 23.48 -0.02
C LYS A 151 12.79 24.53 -0.85
N HIS A 152 11.81 24.11 -1.66
CA HIS A 152 11.20 24.97 -2.67
C HIS A 152 9.74 25.35 -2.39
N PHE A 153 9.05 24.63 -1.49
CA PHE A 153 7.67 24.94 -1.15
C PHE A 153 7.60 26.01 -0.06
N PRO A 154 6.47 26.71 0.08
CA PRO A 154 6.25 27.65 1.16
C PRO A 154 6.55 27.03 2.54
N SER A 155 7.07 27.82 3.47
CA SER A 155 7.45 27.39 4.82
C SER A 155 6.30 26.82 5.65
N ASP A 156 5.05 27.15 5.31
CA ASP A 156 3.83 26.61 5.93
C ASP A 156 3.33 25.30 5.29
N THR A 157 4.10 24.70 4.39
CA THR A 157 3.80 23.41 3.76
C THR A 157 4.05 22.27 4.75
N GLN A 158 3.05 21.43 4.96
CA GLN A 158 3.22 20.21 5.75
C GLN A 158 3.49 19.03 4.82
N ILE A 159 4.48 18.22 5.17
CA ILE A 159 4.93 17.08 4.36
C ILE A 159 4.99 15.85 5.25
N THR A 160 4.54 14.72 4.73
CA THR A 160 4.79 13.42 5.36
C THR A 160 6.20 12.94 5.02
N PHE A 161 6.92 12.41 6.01
CA PHE A 161 8.18 11.70 5.77
C PHE A 161 7.90 10.20 5.75
N PRO A 162 7.65 9.60 4.58
CA PRO A 162 7.24 8.21 4.50
C PRO A 162 8.38 7.29 4.97
N LYS A 163 8.01 6.24 5.72
CA LYS A 163 8.94 5.18 6.13
C LYS A 163 9.12 4.10 5.04
N GLY A 164 8.55 4.33 3.86
CA GLY A 164 8.50 3.43 2.71
C GLY A 164 7.36 3.79 1.75
N GLY A 165 7.16 2.97 0.72
CA GLY A 165 6.18 3.21 -0.33
C GLY A 165 6.73 4.09 -1.46
N MET A 166 5.84 4.67 -2.26
CA MET A 166 6.19 5.45 -3.47
C MET A 166 5.63 6.87 -3.49
N LEU A 167 4.90 7.28 -2.45
CA LEU A 167 4.15 8.53 -2.41
C LEU A 167 4.56 9.38 -1.21
N ILE A 168 4.48 10.69 -1.40
CA ILE A 168 4.63 11.69 -0.35
C ILE A 168 3.34 12.50 -0.34
N TRP A 169 2.74 12.61 0.84
CA TRP A 169 1.59 13.47 1.05
C TRP A 169 2.05 14.87 1.46
N ILE A 170 1.49 15.88 0.78
CA ILE A 170 1.79 17.30 0.99
C ILE A 170 0.47 18.01 1.26
N VAL A 171 0.44 18.83 2.31
CA VAL A 171 -0.67 19.73 2.62
C VAL A 171 -0.22 21.16 2.43
N LEU A 172 -0.88 21.84 1.49
CA LEU A 172 -0.72 23.28 1.26
C LEU A 172 -1.77 24.05 2.06
N ASN A 173 -1.41 25.24 2.54
CA ASN A 173 -2.34 26.12 3.23
C ASN A 173 -3.36 26.71 2.23
N LYS A 174 -4.66 26.59 2.55
CA LYS A 174 -5.79 27.02 1.70
C LYS A 174 -5.73 28.49 1.28
N LYS A 175 -5.13 29.38 2.09
CA LYS A 175 -5.00 30.81 1.76
C LYS A 175 -4.11 31.09 0.55
N LYS A 176 -3.36 30.09 0.05
CA LYS A 176 -2.50 30.18 -1.13
C LYS A 176 -3.07 29.35 -2.30
N GLU A 177 -4.36 29.48 -2.57
CA GLU A 177 -5.09 28.84 -3.68
C GLU A 177 -4.47 29.05 -5.08
N LYS A 178 -3.54 30.01 -5.22
CA LYS A 178 -2.73 30.22 -6.43
C LYS A 178 -1.98 28.97 -6.93
N TYR A 179 -1.76 27.94 -6.11
CA TYR A 179 -1.08 26.71 -6.53
C TYR A 179 -1.97 25.68 -7.25
N GLN A 180 -3.28 25.89 -7.38
CA GLN A 180 -4.08 25.11 -8.34
C GLN A 180 -3.61 25.33 -9.80
N ASN A 181 -2.82 26.39 -10.05
CA ASN A 181 -2.21 26.71 -11.34
C ASN A 181 -0.76 26.18 -11.51
N VAL A 182 -0.24 25.27 -10.67
CA VAL A 182 1.11 24.67 -10.85
C VAL A 182 1.29 23.95 -12.20
N ARG A 183 0.19 23.62 -12.89
CA ARG A 183 0.24 23.18 -14.30
C ARG A 183 0.83 24.21 -15.27
N LYS A 184 0.86 25.51 -14.93
CA LYS A 184 1.17 26.61 -15.88
C LYS A 184 2.58 27.20 -15.79
N GLN A 185 3.45 26.77 -14.86
CA GLN A 185 4.85 27.22 -14.80
C GLN A 185 5.81 26.07 -15.19
N LYS A 186 6.50 26.22 -16.34
CA LYS A 186 7.47 25.31 -17.02
C LYS A 186 8.61 24.82 -16.08
N PRO A 187 9.51 23.87 -16.43
CA PRO A 187 9.46 22.67 -17.30
C PRO A 187 9.47 21.36 -16.47
N ILE A 188 8.95 21.39 -15.23
CA ILE A 188 8.96 20.23 -14.33
C ILE A 188 7.60 19.55 -14.41
N ARG A 189 7.52 18.39 -15.07
CA ARG A 189 6.30 17.55 -15.06
C ARG A 189 6.15 16.86 -13.70
N MET A 190 5.63 17.57 -12.70
CA MET A 190 5.16 16.94 -11.46
C MET A 190 3.69 16.51 -11.63
N GLY A 191 3.42 15.21 -11.44
CA GLY A 191 2.07 14.68 -11.34
C GLY A 191 1.53 14.87 -9.94
N PHE A 192 0.44 15.62 -9.78
CA PHE A 192 -0.28 15.75 -8.52
C PHE A 192 -1.60 14.98 -8.59
N ILE A 193 -1.90 14.21 -7.55
CA ILE A 193 -3.22 13.63 -7.30
C ILE A 193 -3.82 14.43 -6.15
N HIS A 194 -4.91 15.15 -6.41
CA HIS A 194 -5.59 15.93 -5.39
C HIS A 194 -6.39 14.97 -4.49
N GLY A 195 -6.16 15.01 -3.19
CA GLY A 195 -7.08 14.37 -2.25
C GLY A 195 -8.01 15.39 -1.62
N GLY A 196 -9.28 15.04 -1.50
CA GLY A 196 -10.22 15.79 -0.67
C GLY A 196 -9.83 15.64 0.79
N LEU A 197 -9.84 16.74 1.55
CA LEU A 197 -9.81 16.65 3.01
C LEU A 197 -11.09 15.92 3.45
N PRO A 198 -11.01 14.94 4.37
CA PRO A 198 -12.21 14.48 5.06
C PRO A 198 -12.88 15.69 5.70
N SER A 199 -14.15 15.93 5.41
CA SER A 199 -14.98 16.86 6.19
C SER A 199 -14.90 16.45 7.65
N ARG A 200 -14.52 17.39 8.53
CA ARG A 200 -14.50 17.17 9.98
C ARG A 200 -15.85 16.71 10.50
#